data_AF-A0A7S2S2R1-F1
#
_entry.id   AF-A0A7S2S2R1-F1
#
_cell.length_a   1.000
_cell.length_b   1.000
_cell.length_c   1.000
_cell.angle_alpha   90.00
_cell.angle_beta   90.00
_cell.angle_gamma   90.00
#
_symmetry.space_group_name_H-M   'P 1'
#
loop_
_entity.id
_entity.type
_entity.pdbx_description
1 polymer ?
#
loop_
_entity_poly.entity_id
_entity_poly.type
_entity_poly.pdbx_seq_one_letter_code
_entity_poly.pdbx_strand_id
1 'polypeptide(L)'
;SIDQLAKIPGLEWLKTTFTGNIRVFINAYLPVIAMLVLMTVLPMIFESIAVKFERRKSLSDIQRSVVVRYFYYQLANIYIIVTAGSIWNSLATIINHPGSIFEIFGNSLPVIVGYFLSLLITKIAAGLPLVILRTGSVFRYLFLRLIFRSKKLTQRELDEVYRKERLYYGWEYP
;
A
#
# COMPACT_ATOMS: atom_id res chain seq x y z
N SER A 1 -9.55 -8.01 -12.94
CA SER A 1 -11.01 -7.99 -13.12
C SER A 1 -11.64 -9.30 -12.65
N ILE A 2 -12.87 -9.28 -12.14
CA ILE A 2 -13.71 -10.43 -11.81
C ILE A 2 -13.73 -11.45 -12.96
N ASP A 3 -13.65 -11.00 -14.21
CA ASP A 3 -13.57 -11.87 -15.39
C ASP A 3 -12.26 -12.65 -15.51
N GLN A 4 -11.17 -12.14 -14.97
CA GLN A 4 -9.90 -12.86 -14.87
C GLN A 4 -9.85 -13.75 -13.63
N LEU A 5 -10.44 -13.32 -12.51
CA LEU A 5 -10.50 -14.11 -11.28
C LEU A 5 -11.44 -15.31 -11.40
N ALA A 6 -12.53 -15.16 -12.16
CA ALA A 6 -13.46 -16.24 -12.47
C ALA A 6 -12.96 -17.20 -13.58
N LYS A 7 -11.68 -17.11 -13.97
CA LYS A 7 -10.98 -18.17 -14.72
C LYS A 7 -10.26 -19.14 -13.77
N ILE A 8 -10.14 -18.80 -12.49
CA ILE A 8 -9.55 -19.68 -11.47
C ILE A 8 -10.65 -20.64 -10.98
N PRO A 9 -10.44 -21.96 -11.07
CA PRO A 9 -11.44 -22.94 -10.63
C PRO A 9 -11.72 -22.75 -9.13
N GLY A 10 -13.00 -22.54 -8.77
CA GLY A 10 -13.45 -22.26 -7.40
C GLY A 10 -13.88 -20.82 -7.12
N LEU A 11 -13.56 -19.85 -7.98
CA LEU A 11 -14.02 -18.45 -7.87
C LEU A 11 -15.21 -18.10 -8.79
N GLU A 12 -15.87 -19.11 -9.36
CA GLU A 12 -16.97 -18.91 -10.31
C GLU A 12 -18.21 -18.24 -9.68
N TRP A 13 -18.42 -18.42 -8.38
CA TRP A 13 -19.51 -17.82 -7.60
C TRP A 13 -19.47 -16.28 -7.56
N LEU A 14 -18.32 -15.66 -7.83
CA LEU A 14 -18.19 -14.20 -7.93
C LEU A 14 -18.94 -13.62 -9.15
N LYS A 15 -19.11 -14.40 -10.22
CA LYS A 15 -19.88 -13.96 -11.39
C LYS A 15 -21.38 -13.96 -11.13
N THR A 16 -21.88 -14.86 -10.29
CA THR A 16 -23.31 -15.02 -10.00
C THR A 16 -23.79 -14.10 -8.88
N THR A 17 -22.91 -13.72 -7.95
CA THR A 17 -23.27 -12.95 -6.74
C THR A 17 -23.29 -11.44 -6.98
N PHE A 18 -22.51 -10.92 -7.94
CA PHE A 18 -22.36 -9.49 -8.18
C PHE A 18 -22.81 -9.10 -9.59
N THR A 19 -24.07 -8.70 -9.74
CA THR A 19 -24.67 -8.23 -11.00
C THR A 19 -24.93 -6.72 -11.02
N GLY A 20 -24.84 -6.11 -12.21
CA GLY A 20 -25.14 -4.67 -12.42
C GLY A 20 -24.01 -3.71 -12.05
N ASN A 21 -24.35 -2.50 -11.60
CA ASN A 21 -23.39 -1.44 -11.30
C ASN A 21 -22.35 -1.84 -10.24
N ILE A 22 -22.73 -2.70 -9.29
CA ILE A 22 -21.85 -3.24 -8.22
C ILE A 22 -20.66 -4.00 -8.81
N ARG A 23 -20.81 -4.69 -9.94
CA ARG A 23 -19.71 -5.40 -10.61
C ARG A 23 -18.67 -4.44 -11.19
N VAL A 24 -19.11 -3.30 -11.72
CA VAL A 24 -18.24 -2.24 -12.24
C VAL A 24 -17.47 -1.59 -11.10
N PHE A 25 -18.15 -1.29 -9.99
CA PHE A 25 -17.53 -0.79 -8.77
C PHE A 25 -16.47 -1.77 -8.23
N ILE A 26 -16.82 -3.04 -8.03
CA ILE A 26 -15.85 -4.03 -7.53
C ILE A 26 -14.68 -4.19 -8.50
N ASN A 27 -14.90 -4.24 -9.82
CA ASN A 27 -13.80 -4.32 -10.79
C ASN A 27 -12.83 -3.15 -10.71
N ALA A 28 -13.31 -1.94 -10.43
CA ALA A 28 -12.48 -0.75 -10.30
C ALA A 28 -11.73 -0.71 -8.95
N TYR A 29 -12.40 -1.05 -7.85
CA TYR A 29 -11.85 -0.92 -6.50
C TYR A 29 -11.11 -2.15 -5.99
N LEU A 30 -11.44 -3.36 -6.45
CA LEU A 30 -10.81 -4.61 -6.00
C LEU A 30 -9.28 -4.62 -6.21
N PRO A 31 -8.73 -4.20 -7.36
CA PRO A 31 -7.28 -4.14 -7.54
C PRO A 31 -6.63 -3.15 -6.57
N VAL A 32 -7.28 -2.00 -6.34
CA VAL A 32 -6.80 -0.96 -5.43
C VAL A 32 -6.80 -1.47 -3.99
N ILE A 33 -7.89 -2.11 -3.55
CA ILE A 33 -8.00 -2.70 -2.22
C ILE A 33 -6.99 -3.84 -2.04
N ALA A 34 -6.85 -4.72 -3.04
CA ALA A 34 -5.87 -5.79 -3.00
C ALA A 34 -4.44 -5.24 -2.87
N MET A 35 -4.12 -4.17 -3.61
CA MET A 35 -2.83 -3.49 -3.53
C MET A 35 -2.61 -2.84 -2.16
N LEU A 36 -3.63 -2.18 -1.60
CA LEU A 36 -3.57 -1.60 -0.24
C LEU A 36 -3.34 -2.68 0.82
N VAL A 37 -4.07 -3.81 0.74
CA VAL A 37 -3.88 -4.94 1.65
C VAL A 37 -2.46 -5.48 1.53
N LEU A 38 -1.97 -5.69 0.31
CA LEU A 38 -0.60 -6.15 0.09
C LEU A 38 0.44 -5.19 0.69
N MET A 39 0.25 -3.88 0.49
CA MET A 39 1.09 -2.83 1.06
C MET A 39 1.07 -2.81 2.59
N THR A 40 -0.05 -3.10 3.23
CA THR A 40 -0.13 -3.18 4.70
C THR A 40 0.51 -4.46 5.27
N VAL A 41 0.45 -5.56 4.53
CA VAL A 41 1.02 -6.85 4.96
C VAL A 41 2.54 -6.88 4.80
N LEU A 42 3.07 -6.20 3.78
CA LEU A 42 4.50 -6.19 3.48
C LEU A 42 5.42 -5.73 4.64
N PRO A 43 5.20 -4.57 5.29
CA PRO A 43 6.04 -4.15 6.41
C PRO A 43 5.96 -5.13 7.58
N MET A 44 4.81 -5.77 7.81
CA MET A 44 4.66 -6.81 8.83
C MET A 44 5.52 -8.05 8.53
N ILE A 45 5.64 -8.44 7.26
CA ILE A 45 6.52 -9.53 6.83
C ILE A 45 7.99 -9.13 7.04
N PHE A 46 8.39 -7.94 6.59
CA PHE A 46 9.78 -7.50 6.74
C PHE A 46 10.19 -7.33 8.20
N GLU A 47 9.28 -6.84 9.06
CA GLU A 47 9.50 -6.75 10.50
C GLU A 47 9.65 -8.15 11.10
N SER A 48 8.78 -9.09 10.71
CA SER A 48 8.88 -10.50 11.15
C SER A 48 10.21 -11.14 10.74
N ILE A 49 10.72 -10.84 9.55
CA ILE A 49 12.02 -11.31 9.08
C ILE A 49 13.15 -10.68 9.92
N ALA A 50 13.12 -9.37 10.11
CA ALA A 50 14.13 -8.64 10.88
C ALA A 50 14.21 -9.10 12.36
N VAL A 51 13.07 -9.44 12.95
CA VAL A 51 12.97 -9.90 14.35
C VAL A 51 13.32 -11.38 14.48
N LYS A 52 12.69 -12.26 13.69
CA LYS A 52 12.78 -13.71 13.89
C LYS A 52 14.01 -14.32 13.23
N PHE A 53 14.34 -13.88 12.01
CA PHE A 53 15.44 -14.45 11.23
C PHE A 53 16.75 -13.70 11.46
N GLU A 54 16.74 -12.38 11.36
CA GLU A 54 17.96 -11.57 11.54
C GLU A 54 18.30 -11.28 13.01
N ARG A 55 17.35 -11.53 13.93
CA ARG A 55 17.52 -11.34 15.38
C ARG A 55 18.12 -9.98 15.75
N ARG A 56 17.69 -8.93 15.05
CA ARG A 56 18.15 -7.55 15.33
C ARG A 56 17.73 -7.18 16.75
N LYS A 57 18.68 -6.66 17.53
CA LYS A 57 18.50 -6.41 18.98
C LYS A 57 17.80 -5.09 19.30
N SER A 58 17.84 -4.12 18.39
CA SER A 58 17.26 -2.79 18.61
C SER A 58 16.07 -2.54 17.68
N LEU A 59 15.03 -1.92 18.23
CA LEU A 59 13.84 -1.54 17.46
C LEU A 59 14.17 -0.57 16.33
N SER A 60 15.12 0.35 16.55
CA SER A 60 15.56 1.30 15.54
C SER A 60 16.19 0.62 14.33
N ASP A 61 16.97 -0.45 14.55
CA ASP A 61 17.63 -1.19 13.47
C ASP A 61 16.63 -2.10 12.71
N ILE A 62 15.66 -2.67 13.42
CA ILE A 62 14.51 -3.37 12.80
C ILE A 62 13.75 -2.42 11.89
N GLN A 63 13.35 -1.26 12.41
CA GLN A 63 12.59 -0.27 11.64
C GLN A 63 13.37 0.23 10.43
N ARG A 64 14.67 0.54 10.58
CA ARG A 64 15.53 0.94 9.47
C ARG A 64 15.58 -0.13 8.38
N SER A 65 15.71 -1.40 8.75
CA SER A 65 15.73 -2.51 7.80
C SER A 65 14.39 -2.65 7.06
N VAL A 66 13.26 -2.45 7.75
CA VAL A 66 11.92 -2.48 7.15
C VAL A 66 11.74 -1.34 6.14
N VAL A 67 12.09 -0.10 6.50
CA VAL A 67 12.01 1.07 5.60
C VAL A 67 12.78 0.81 4.31
N VAL A 68 14.05 0.41 4.43
CA VAL A 68 14.92 0.20 3.26
C VAL A 68 14.36 -0.86 2.31
N ARG A 69 13.90 -2.00 2.85
CA ARG A 69 13.32 -3.08 2.03
C ARG A 69 12.01 -2.68 1.38
N TYR A 70 11.16 -1.98 2.14
CA TYR A 70 9.88 -1.52 1.65
C TYR A 70 10.05 -0.48 0.55
N PHE A 71 11.01 0.44 0.70
CA PHE A 71 11.39 1.40 -0.33
C PHE A 71 11.83 0.70 -1.63
N TYR A 72 12.76 -0.27 -1.55
CA TYR A 72 13.21 -0.99 -2.74
C TYR A 72 12.08 -1.78 -3.41
N TYR A 73 11.18 -2.39 -2.63
CA TYR A 73 10.01 -3.07 -3.18
C TYR A 73 9.09 -2.09 -3.91
N GLN A 74 8.81 -0.93 -3.30
CA GLN A 74 7.97 0.10 -3.91
C GLN A 74 8.59 0.62 -5.21
N LEU A 75 9.90 0.84 -5.22
CA LEU A 75 10.64 1.28 -6.40
C LEU A 75 10.60 0.21 -7.51
N ALA A 76 10.81 -1.07 -7.17
CA ALA A 76 10.69 -2.16 -8.11
C ALA A 76 9.27 -2.31 -8.67
N ASN A 77 8.24 -2.19 -7.82
CA ASN A 77 6.85 -2.26 -8.24
C ASN A 77 6.50 -1.12 -9.22
N ILE A 78 6.89 0.11 -8.91
CA ILE A 78 6.70 1.25 -9.81
C ILE A 78 7.48 1.01 -11.11
N TYR A 79 8.73 0.55 -11.04
CA TYR A 79 9.52 0.25 -12.22
C TYR A 79 8.85 -0.81 -13.11
N ILE A 80 8.31 -1.89 -12.53
CA ILE A 80 7.60 -2.93 -13.27
C ILE A 80 6.33 -2.36 -13.91
N ILE A 81 5.54 -1.54 -13.21
CA ILE A 81 4.33 -0.91 -13.76
C ILE A 81 4.67 0.03 -14.92
N VAL A 82 5.69 0.86 -14.73
CA VAL A 82 6.18 1.84 -15.71
C VAL A 82 6.73 1.10 -16.94
N THR A 83 7.54 0.07 -16.73
CA THR A 83 8.12 -0.74 -17.81
C THR A 83 7.08 -1.58 -18.52
N ALA A 84 6.14 -2.22 -17.81
CA ALA A 84 5.04 -2.98 -18.43
C ALA A 84 4.01 -2.08 -19.13
N GLY A 85 4.02 -0.79 -18.83
CA GLY A 85 3.24 0.22 -19.53
C GLY A 85 3.79 0.55 -20.92
N SER A 86 3.25 1.61 -21.51
CA SER A 86 3.59 2.10 -22.86
C SER A 86 5.09 2.40 -23.06
N ILE A 87 5.89 2.48 -21.99
CA ILE A 87 7.32 2.77 -22.07
C ILE A 87 8.10 1.64 -22.74
N TRP A 88 7.74 0.37 -22.56
CA TRP A 88 8.37 -0.73 -23.32
C TRP A 88 8.15 -0.58 -24.82
N ASN A 89 6.93 -0.20 -25.22
CA ASN A 89 6.60 0.05 -26.63
C ASN A 89 7.32 1.30 -27.16
N SER A 90 7.44 2.35 -26.35
CA SER A 90 8.25 3.53 -26.67
C SER A 90 9.74 3.20 -26.80
N LEU A 91 10.28 2.32 -25.95
CA LEU A 91 11.67 1.87 -25.99
C LEU A 91 11.97 1.04 -27.25
N ALA A 92 11.04 0.17 -27.65
CA ALA A 92 11.13 -0.57 -28.91
C ALA A 92 11.12 0.38 -30.12
N THR A 93 10.32 1.45 -30.06
CA THR A 93 10.26 2.48 -31.11
C THR A 93 11.56 3.30 -31.16
N ILE A 94 12.15 3.61 -29.99
CA ILE A 94 13.45 4.27 -29.83
C ILE A 94 14.59 3.46 -30.48
N ILE A 95 14.61 2.14 -30.27
CA ILE A 95 15.64 1.25 -30.84
C ILE A 95 15.57 1.25 -32.38
N ASN A 96 14.36 1.31 -32.94
CA ASN A 96 14.16 1.35 -34.39
C ASN A 96 14.43 2.75 -35.00
N HIS A 97 14.33 3.84 -34.21
CA HIS A 97 14.54 5.21 -34.67
C HIS A 97 15.36 6.04 -33.65
N PRO A 98 16.70 5.88 -33.60
CA PRO A 98 17.56 6.49 -32.58
C PRO A 98 17.55 8.03 -32.58
N GLY A 99 17.17 8.68 -33.68
CA GLY A 99 17.04 10.15 -33.74
C GLY A 99 15.85 10.71 -32.94
N SER A 100 14.88 9.85 -32.58
CA SER A 100 13.65 10.25 -31.87
C SER A 100 13.74 10.10 -30.34
N ILE A 101 14.91 9.70 -29.80
CA ILE A 101 15.12 9.50 -28.36
C ILE A 101 14.71 10.73 -27.56
N PHE A 102 15.28 11.90 -27.88
CA PHE A 102 15.01 13.12 -27.14
C PHE A 102 13.55 13.56 -27.23
N GLU A 103 12.88 13.32 -28.36
CA GLU A 103 11.47 13.65 -28.57
C GLU A 103 10.55 12.71 -27.77
N ILE A 104 10.85 11.41 -27.74
CA ILE A 104 10.09 10.42 -26.98
C ILE A 104 10.30 10.62 -25.47
N PHE A 105 11.53 10.91 -25.01
CA PHE A 105 11.78 11.27 -23.61
C PHE A 105 11.12 12.59 -23.23
N GLY A 106 11.17 13.61 -24.10
CA GLY A 106 10.50 14.90 -23.89
C GLY A 106 8.98 14.78 -23.77
N ASN A 107 8.36 13.89 -24.56
CA ASN A 107 6.91 13.66 -24.51
C ASN A 107 6.47 12.72 -23.37
N SER A 108 7.33 11.78 -22.97
CA SER A 108 7.00 10.80 -21.91
C SER A 108 7.26 11.32 -20.48
N LEU A 109 8.24 12.21 -20.31
CA LEU A 109 8.58 12.81 -19.01
C LEU A 109 7.40 13.52 -18.33
N PRO A 110 6.63 14.42 -18.99
CA PRO A 110 5.48 15.08 -18.38
C PRO A 110 4.41 14.09 -17.89
N VAL A 111 4.20 13.00 -18.61
CA VAL A 111 3.22 11.95 -18.23
C VAL A 111 3.67 11.24 -16.96
N ILE A 112 4.93 10.85 -16.89
CA ILE A 112 5.53 10.19 -15.73
C ILE A 112 5.49 11.13 -14.51
N VAL A 113 5.92 12.38 -14.69
CA VAL A 113 5.94 13.41 -13.64
C VAL A 113 4.52 13.70 -13.13
N GLY A 114 3.53 13.84 -14.02
CA GLY A 114 2.13 14.05 -13.65
C GLY A 114 1.55 12.90 -12.84
N TYR A 115 1.89 11.65 -13.18
CA TYR A 115 1.51 10.48 -12.41
C TYR A 115 2.13 10.48 -11.01
N PHE A 116 3.44 10.73 -10.90
CA PHE A 116 4.12 10.79 -9.60
C PHE A 116 3.60 11.93 -8.71
N LEU A 117 3.34 13.11 -9.27
CA LEU A 117 2.71 14.23 -8.57
C LEU A 117 1.33 13.85 -8.04
N SER A 118 0.49 13.22 -8.87
CA SER A 118 -0.85 12.77 -8.47
C SER A 118 -0.79 11.74 -7.35
N LEU A 119 0.15 10.79 -7.42
CA LEU A 119 0.39 9.82 -6.35
C LEU A 119 0.86 10.48 -5.06
N LEU A 120 1.79 11.43 -5.14
CA LEU A 120 2.31 12.15 -3.98
C LEU A 120 1.19 12.96 -3.30
N ILE A 121 0.44 13.73 -4.07
CA ILE A 121 -0.69 14.52 -3.57
C ILE A 121 -1.72 13.60 -2.90
N THR A 122 -2.06 12.48 -3.54
CA THR A 122 -3.02 11.52 -2.97
C THR A 122 -2.50 10.89 -1.68
N LYS A 123 -1.22 10.49 -1.64
CA LYS A 123 -0.61 9.92 -0.43
C LYS A 123 -0.56 10.93 0.71
N ILE A 124 -0.21 12.18 0.42
CA ILE A 124 -0.13 13.25 1.43
C ILE A 124 -1.55 13.57 1.93
N ALA A 125 -2.49 13.76 1.01
CA ALA A 125 -3.88 14.10 1.32
C ALA A 125 -4.60 12.98 2.10
N ALA A 126 -4.32 11.71 1.81
CA ALA A 126 -4.90 10.57 2.53
C ALA A 126 -4.11 10.22 3.81
N GLY A 127 -2.78 10.33 3.78
CA GLY A 127 -1.90 9.94 4.88
C GLY A 127 -1.92 10.92 6.06
N LEU A 128 -1.88 12.24 5.79
CA LEU A 128 -1.87 13.24 6.86
C LEU A 128 -3.09 13.16 7.78
N PRO A 129 -4.34 13.07 7.28
CA PRO A 129 -5.50 12.91 8.15
C PRO A 129 -5.43 11.65 9.01
N LEU A 130 -4.95 10.53 8.45
CA LEU A 130 -4.85 9.25 9.18
C LEU A 130 -3.82 9.30 10.32
N VAL A 131 -2.73 10.04 10.13
CA VAL A 131 -1.69 10.26 11.17
C VAL A 131 -2.22 11.21 12.25
N ILE A 132 -2.87 12.31 11.87
CA ILE A 132 -3.44 13.27 12.82
C ILE A 132 -4.55 12.62 13.67
N LEU A 133 -5.37 11.76 13.05
CA LEU A 133 -6.43 11.03 13.73
C LEU A 133 -5.88 9.98 14.73
N ARG A 134 -4.58 9.64 14.68
CA ARG A 134 -3.99 8.49 15.40
C ARG A 134 -4.85 7.25 15.26
N THR A 135 -4.99 6.81 14.00
CA THR A 135 -5.92 5.74 13.62
C THR A 135 -5.76 4.49 14.49
N GLY A 136 -4.54 4.14 14.92
CA GLY A 136 -4.28 3.01 15.82
C GLY A 136 -4.95 3.16 17.18
N SER A 137 -4.76 4.29 17.86
CA SER A 137 -5.34 4.59 19.18
C SER A 137 -6.85 4.67 19.14
N VAL A 138 -7.39 5.31 18.10
CA VAL A 138 -8.84 5.43 17.91
C VAL A 138 -9.45 4.06 17.64
N PHE A 139 -8.83 3.25 16.79
CA PHE A 139 -9.30 1.88 16.54
C PHE A 139 -9.25 1.02 17.80
N ARG A 140 -8.16 1.10 18.59
CA ARG A 140 -8.04 0.37 19.87
C ARG A 140 -9.11 0.81 20.86
N TYR A 141 -9.37 2.11 20.97
CA TYR A 141 -10.44 2.66 21.79
C TYR A 141 -11.82 2.16 21.36
N LEU A 142 -12.14 2.23 20.07
CA LEU A 142 -13.39 1.73 19.50
C LEU A 142 -13.55 0.22 19.72
N PHE A 143 -12.49 -0.56 19.47
CA PHE A 143 -12.48 -2.00 19.67
C PHE A 143 -12.75 -2.38 21.13
N LEU A 144 -12.04 -1.74 22.08
CA LEU A 144 -12.27 -1.95 23.51
C LEU A 144 -13.69 -1.57 23.92
N ARG A 145 -14.22 -0.46 23.39
CA ARG A 145 -15.57 0.01 23.72
C ARG A 145 -16.70 -0.82 23.10
N LEU A 146 -16.48 -1.36 21.90
CA LEU A 146 -17.48 -2.17 21.18
C LEU A 146 -17.51 -3.62 21.66
N ILE A 147 -16.34 -4.21 21.94
CA ILE A 147 -16.24 -5.65 22.26
C ILE A 147 -16.28 -5.90 23.77
N PHE A 148 -15.73 -5.01 24.60
CA PHE A 148 -15.74 -5.17 26.05
C PHE A 148 -16.77 -4.24 26.70
N ARG A 149 -17.60 -4.80 27.60
CA ARG A 149 -18.51 -3.98 28.43
C ARG A 149 -17.69 -3.07 29.35
N SER A 150 -18.00 -1.78 29.33
CA SER A 150 -17.35 -0.73 30.15
C SER A 150 -17.16 -1.10 31.64
N LYS A 151 -18.02 -1.93 32.23
CA LYS A 151 -17.90 -2.40 33.63
C LYS A 151 -16.75 -3.38 33.89
N LYS A 152 -16.16 -3.99 32.85
CA LYS A 152 -15.04 -4.94 32.98
C LYS A 152 -13.68 -4.31 32.65
N LEU A 153 -13.64 -3.06 32.19
CA LEU A 153 -12.37 -2.38 31.91
C LEU A 153 -11.77 -1.86 33.21
N THR A 154 -10.50 -2.20 33.41
CA THR A 154 -9.71 -1.63 34.50
C THR A 154 -9.26 -0.23 34.10
N GLN A 155 -9.18 0.73 35.04
CA GLN A 155 -8.67 2.10 34.77
C GLN A 155 -7.32 2.09 34.00
N ARG A 156 -6.46 1.11 34.31
CA ARG A 156 -5.16 0.89 33.63
C ARG A 156 -5.29 0.61 32.13
N GLU A 157 -6.35 -0.10 31.70
CA GLU A 157 -6.58 -0.41 30.28
C GLU A 157 -7.12 0.81 29.51
N LEU A 158 -7.89 1.67 30.18
CA LEU A 158 -8.33 2.97 29.65
C LEU A 158 -7.14 3.93 29.51
N ASP A 159 -6.25 3.98 30.49
CA ASP A 159 -5.05 4.82 30.46
C ASP A 159 -4.05 4.40 29.37
N GLU A 160 -4.00 3.12 29.01
CA GLU A 160 -3.16 2.64 27.91
C GLU A 160 -3.54 3.22 26.54
N VAL A 161 -4.81 3.60 26.35
CA VAL A 161 -5.27 4.26 25.11
C VAL A 161 -4.71 5.68 25.02
N TYR A 162 -4.53 6.36 26.15
CA TYR A 162 -3.98 7.72 26.21
C TYR A 162 -2.45 7.75 26.19
N ARG A 163 -1.79 6.58 26.32
CA ARG A 163 -0.33 6.49 26.25
C ARG A 163 0.15 6.87 24.86
N LYS A 164 1.18 7.72 24.79
CA LYS A 164 1.81 8.13 23.53
C LYS A 164 2.23 6.88 22.73
N GLU A 165 1.68 6.75 21.52
CA GLU A 165 2.04 5.66 20.61
C GLU A 165 3.54 5.70 20.33
N ARG A 166 4.14 4.52 20.23
CA ARG A 166 5.53 4.42 19.77
C ARG A 166 5.50 4.76 18.29
N LEU A 167 6.35 5.69 17.86
CA LEU A 167 6.46 6.02 16.44
C LEU A 167 7.09 4.82 15.72
N TYR A 168 6.30 4.13 14.92
CA TYR A 168 6.77 3.02 14.09
C TYR A 168 7.17 3.58 12.74
N TYR A 169 8.38 4.15 12.66
CA TYR A 169 8.88 4.77 11.43
C TYR A 169 8.82 3.81 10.23
N GLY A 170 9.02 2.50 10.42
CA GLY A 170 8.93 1.49 9.36
C GLY A 170 7.52 1.20 8.82
N TRP A 171 6.47 1.69 9.47
CA TRP A 171 5.08 1.55 9.04
C TRP A 171 4.51 2.87 8.50
N GLU A 172 4.90 4.00 9.12
CA GLU A 172 4.46 5.34 8.70
C GLU A 172 5.22 5.85 7.47
N TYR A 173 6.49 5.47 7.32
CA TYR A 173 7.34 5.85 6.21
C TYR A 173 7.70 4.64 5.34
N PRO A 174 7.17 4.56 4.10
CA PRO A 174 7.84 3.96 2.94
C PRO A 174 8.96 4.85 2.39
#